data_AF-I1J2H0-F1
#
_entry.id   AF-I1J2H0-F1
#
_cell.length_a   1.000
_cell.length_b   1.000
_cell.length_c   1.000
_cell.angle_alpha   90.00
_cell.angle_beta   90.00
_cell.angle_gamma   90.00
#
_symmetry.space_group_name_H-M   'P 1'
#
loop_
_entity.id
_entity.type
_entity.pdbx_description
1 polymer ?
#
loop_
_entity_poly.entity_id
_entity_poly.type
_entity_poly.pdbx_seq_one_letter_code
_entity_poly.pdbx_strand_id
1 'polypeptide(L)'
;MVAASGLAPPRAAAVVPCTRARGGGQHHRVGFSRSPPVAAASAVAAKLRCCASAVDDSAVAAAAPKPRLPRVVGMGSKLIGCGSATPALCVSNDDLSKLVETSDEWIAARTGIRNRRVLSGDETLGGLSVQAAQRALDMAQVRAEDVDLVLVCTSTPDDLFGGAGRVLAELGCTNAFGFDITAACSGFIVGLITATRFIKGGGIQNVLVVGADALSHYVDWTDRGTCILFGDAAGAVLVQACNADEDGLLGFSVQSDGNGQKHLHCSSSNTEDVLSKTNGAPTFPPKKGTFSCIEMNGKEVFRFAVRCVPQSIERALEEAGLPASSIDWLLLHQANQRIIDAAANRLAIPSDKVISNLANYGNTSAASIPLALDEAVRGGKVKTGDIIAASGFGAGLTWGSAIVKWG
;
A
#
# COMPACT_ATOMS: atom_id res chain seq x y z
N MET A 1 20.58 56.96 24.29
CA MET A 1 21.44 57.00 25.49
C MET A 1 21.93 55.59 25.78
N VAL A 2 23.26 55.41 25.72
CA VAL A 2 24.14 54.36 26.33
C VAL A 2 23.78 52.89 26.02
N ALA A 3 24.45 52.12 25.14
CA ALA A 3 25.86 51.77 24.90
C ALA A 3 26.41 50.59 25.75
N ALA A 4 26.82 49.53 25.03
CA ALA A 4 27.93 48.56 25.23
C ALA A 4 28.06 47.80 26.57
N SER A 5 28.22 46.48 26.61
CA SER A 5 29.42 45.66 26.28
C SER A 5 29.18 44.28 26.95
N GLY A 6 29.62 43.09 26.54
CA GLY A 6 30.83 42.63 25.85
C GLY A 6 31.47 41.51 26.70
N LEU A 7 31.95 40.44 26.04
CA LEU A 7 32.96 39.44 26.47
C LEU A 7 32.50 38.02 26.93
N ALA A 8 32.81 37.07 26.05
CA ALA A 8 33.33 35.73 26.35
C ALA A 8 34.81 35.68 25.85
N PRO A 9 35.61 34.59 25.97
CA PRO A 9 35.68 33.44 26.91
C PRO A 9 37.11 33.34 27.54
N PRO A 10 37.59 32.17 28.04
CA PRO A 10 38.42 31.34 27.14
C PRO A 10 38.30 29.80 27.32
N ARG A 11 38.79 29.09 26.30
CA ARG A 11 39.09 27.64 26.23
C ARG A 11 40.49 27.32 26.76
N ALA A 12 40.68 26.12 27.32
CA ALA A 12 41.89 25.25 27.30
C ALA A 12 41.67 24.10 28.31
N ALA A 13 42.20 22.88 28.24
CA ALA A 13 43.01 22.12 27.29
C ALA A 13 42.99 20.64 27.74
N ALA A 14 43.39 19.74 26.84
CA ALA A 14 43.51 18.30 27.03
C ALA A 14 44.55 17.88 28.08
N VAL A 15 44.32 16.72 28.74
CA VAL A 15 45.37 15.92 29.40
C VAL A 15 45.07 14.42 29.24
N VAL A 16 45.98 13.72 28.57
CA VAL A 16 46.32 12.28 28.69
C VAL A 16 47.83 12.29 28.98
N PRO A 17 48.36 11.57 29.99
CA PRO A 17 48.84 10.18 29.85
C PRO A 17 48.67 9.41 31.20
N CYS A 18 49.09 8.17 31.49
CA CYS A 18 50.12 7.29 30.96
C CYS A 18 49.91 5.87 31.57
N THR A 19 50.52 4.90 30.90
CA THR A 19 50.66 3.44 31.16
C THR A 19 51.51 3.02 32.36
N ARG A 20 51.26 1.80 32.89
CA ARG A 20 52.23 0.73 33.29
C ARG A 20 51.42 -0.52 33.71
N ALA A 21 51.53 -1.75 33.22
CA ALA A 21 52.58 -2.65 32.72
C ALA A 21 53.19 -3.63 33.77
N ARG A 22 53.28 -4.91 33.35
CA ARG A 22 54.02 -6.11 33.84
C ARG A 22 53.24 -7.07 34.78
N GLY A 23 53.31 -8.40 34.63
CA GLY A 23 54.05 -9.29 33.72
C GLY A 23 54.19 -10.71 34.29
N GLY A 24 54.54 -11.68 33.43
CA GLY A 24 55.05 -13.04 33.77
C GLY A 24 54.05 -14.18 33.53
N GLY A 25 54.33 -15.28 32.83
CA GLY A 25 55.56 -15.81 32.21
C GLY A 25 55.71 -17.32 32.48
N GLN A 26 55.84 -18.09 31.39
CA GLN A 26 56.51 -19.41 31.23
C GLN A 26 55.73 -20.75 31.20
N HIS A 27 55.74 -21.32 29.97
CA HIS A 27 56.15 -22.66 29.51
C HIS A 27 55.53 -23.96 30.07
N HIS A 28 54.96 -24.78 29.16
CA HIS A 28 55.57 -26.05 28.72
C HIS A 28 54.97 -26.58 27.39
N ARG A 29 55.80 -27.36 26.69
CA ARG A 29 55.67 -27.94 25.34
C ARG A 29 54.99 -29.33 25.34
N VAL A 30 54.86 -29.88 24.11
CA VAL A 30 54.66 -31.28 23.68
C VAL A 30 53.19 -31.58 23.32
N GLY A 31 52.80 -32.17 22.19
CA GLY A 31 53.49 -32.80 21.05
C GLY A 31 52.44 -33.60 20.24
N PHE A 32 52.70 -33.80 18.96
CA PHE A 32 51.88 -34.44 17.92
C PHE A 32 51.19 -35.78 18.26
N SER A 33 50.00 -36.02 17.70
CA SER A 33 49.70 -37.30 17.01
C SER A 33 48.56 -37.15 15.98
N ARG A 34 48.57 -38.05 14.99
CA ARG A 34 47.94 -37.99 13.66
C ARG A 34 46.53 -38.61 13.63
N SER A 35 45.72 -38.16 12.67
CA SER A 35 44.44 -38.73 12.25
C SER A 35 44.52 -40.20 11.78
N PRO A 36 43.36 -40.89 11.74
CA PRO A 36 43.03 -41.73 10.59
C PRO A 36 41.61 -41.43 10.02
N PRO A 37 41.26 -41.97 8.83
CA PRO A 37 40.23 -41.43 7.94
C PRO A 37 38.84 -42.03 8.18
N VAL A 38 37.79 -41.26 7.92
CA VAL A 38 36.41 -41.76 7.88
C VAL A 38 36.11 -42.28 6.48
N ALA A 39 35.84 -43.58 6.40
CA ALA A 39 35.43 -44.32 5.21
C ALA A 39 33.95 -44.09 4.87
N ALA A 40 33.65 -44.21 3.58
CA ALA A 40 32.32 -44.17 2.99
C ALA A 40 31.44 -45.37 3.41
N ALA A 41 30.15 -45.15 3.67
CA ALA A 41 29.12 -46.19 3.56
C ALA A 41 27.69 -45.62 3.41
N SER A 42 27.10 -45.93 2.25
CA SER A 42 25.71 -46.35 1.97
C SER A 42 24.52 -45.48 2.40
N ALA A 43 23.81 -44.97 1.39
CA ALA A 43 22.46 -44.42 1.48
C ALA A 43 21.42 -45.53 1.69
N VAL A 44 20.57 -45.37 2.71
CA VAL A 44 19.32 -46.13 2.87
C VAL A 44 18.16 -45.18 2.58
N ALA A 45 17.48 -45.41 1.46
CA ALA A 45 16.29 -44.68 1.06
C ALA A 45 15.09 -45.08 1.94
N ALA A 46 14.65 -44.19 2.83
CA ALA A 46 13.39 -44.33 3.53
C ALA A 46 12.23 -43.90 2.61
N LYS A 47 11.40 -44.86 2.20
CA LYS A 47 10.14 -44.61 1.48
C LYS A 47 9.15 -43.93 2.43
N LEU A 48 8.80 -42.67 2.17
CA LEU A 48 7.59 -42.04 2.72
C LEU A 48 6.36 -42.79 2.16
N ARG A 49 5.54 -43.36 3.05
CA ARG A 49 4.17 -43.80 2.73
C ARG A 49 3.21 -42.67 3.11
N CYS A 50 2.59 -42.04 2.12
CA CYS A 50 1.42 -41.19 2.36
C CYS A 50 0.19 -42.08 2.62
N CYS A 51 -0.49 -41.87 3.74
CA CYS A 51 -1.83 -42.39 3.97
C CYS A 51 -2.83 -41.45 3.30
N ALA A 52 -3.42 -41.89 2.19
CA ALA A 52 -4.61 -41.26 1.63
C ALA A 52 -5.83 -41.99 2.21
N SER A 53 -6.60 -41.31 3.06
CA SER A 53 -7.97 -41.70 3.38
C SER A 53 -8.87 -41.25 2.21
N ALA A 54 -9.59 -42.20 1.63
CA ALA A 54 -10.55 -41.97 0.56
C ALA A 54 -11.65 -41.01 1.03
N VAL A 55 -11.89 -39.95 0.26
CA VAL A 55 -13.06 -39.09 0.36
C VAL A 55 -13.83 -39.23 -0.94
N ASP A 56 -15.14 -39.36 -0.80
CA ASP A 56 -16.14 -39.75 -1.80
C ASP A 56 -16.08 -38.91 -3.09
N ASP A 57 -16.09 -39.59 -4.24
CA ASP A 57 -16.10 -39.01 -5.59
C ASP A 57 -17.52 -38.55 -5.95
N SER A 58 -17.89 -37.34 -5.53
CA SER A 58 -19.01 -36.61 -6.13
C SER A 58 -18.51 -35.40 -6.92
N ALA A 59 -18.23 -35.65 -8.20
CA ALA A 59 -18.22 -34.72 -9.34
C ALA A 59 -17.84 -33.26 -9.07
N VAL A 60 -16.54 -33.00 -8.86
CA VAL A 60 -15.94 -31.73 -9.27
C VAL A 60 -15.54 -31.89 -10.73
N ALA A 61 -16.28 -31.26 -11.64
CA ALA A 61 -15.89 -31.20 -13.04
C ALA A 61 -14.56 -30.45 -13.14
N ALA A 62 -13.45 -31.20 -13.27
CA ALA A 62 -12.14 -30.63 -13.48
C ALA A 62 -12.15 -29.84 -14.80
N ALA A 63 -12.03 -28.52 -14.70
CA ALA A 63 -11.85 -27.65 -15.86
C ALA A 63 -10.66 -28.16 -16.69
N ALA A 64 -10.85 -28.29 -18.00
CA ALA A 64 -9.78 -28.74 -18.89
C ALA A 64 -8.55 -27.81 -18.77
N PRO A 65 -7.33 -28.35 -18.64
CA PRO A 65 -6.14 -27.52 -18.51
C PRO A 65 -5.95 -26.69 -19.78
N LYS A 66 -5.95 -25.35 -19.64
CA LYS A 66 -5.62 -24.44 -20.75
C LYS A 66 -4.23 -24.81 -21.30
N PRO A 67 -4.03 -24.75 -22.63
CA PRO A 67 -2.70 -24.95 -23.21
C PRO A 67 -1.71 -23.98 -22.56
N ARG A 68 -0.58 -24.50 -22.06
CA ARG A 68 0.49 -23.67 -21.49
C ARG A 68 0.95 -22.71 -22.58
N LEU A 69 0.60 -21.44 -22.42
CA LEU A 69 1.11 -20.38 -23.30
C LEU A 69 2.65 -20.47 -23.30
N PRO A 70 3.30 -20.30 -24.46
CA PRO A 70 4.76 -20.23 -24.51
C PRO A 70 5.25 -19.22 -23.47
N ARG A 71 6.34 -19.51 -22.76
CA ARG A 71 7.07 -18.51 -21.98
C ARG A 71 7.61 -17.48 -22.96
N VAL A 72 6.80 -16.51 -23.35
CA VAL A 72 7.22 -15.41 -24.20
C VAL A 72 8.04 -14.47 -23.33
N VAL A 73 9.34 -14.44 -23.55
CA VAL A 73 10.22 -13.40 -23.01
C VAL A 73 9.84 -12.11 -23.74
N GLY A 74 9.39 -11.09 -23.01
CA GLY A 74 9.03 -9.77 -23.59
C GLY A 74 7.53 -9.47 -23.65
N MET A 75 6.75 -9.78 -22.60
CA MET A 75 5.40 -9.25 -22.46
C MET A 75 5.41 -7.86 -21.80
N GLY A 76 4.53 -6.97 -22.25
CA GLY A 76 4.16 -5.72 -21.58
C GLY A 76 2.88 -5.89 -20.76
N SER A 77 2.45 -4.82 -20.09
CA SER A 77 1.16 -4.74 -19.41
C SER A 77 0.49 -3.39 -19.63
N LYS A 78 -0.81 -3.36 -19.85
CA LYS A 78 -1.60 -2.13 -20.02
C LYS A 78 -2.84 -2.12 -19.14
N LEU A 79 -3.31 -0.93 -18.79
CA LEU A 79 -4.53 -0.73 -18.00
C LEU A 79 -5.70 -0.57 -18.98
N ILE A 80 -6.65 -1.50 -18.94
CA ILE A 80 -7.71 -1.59 -19.97
C ILE A 80 -9.13 -1.37 -19.42
N GLY A 81 -9.27 -1.26 -18.11
CA GLY A 81 -10.55 -0.97 -17.48
C GLY A 81 -10.37 -0.48 -16.06
N CYS A 82 -11.29 0.37 -15.62
CA CYS A 82 -11.35 0.87 -14.26
C CYS A 82 -12.80 0.97 -13.79
N GLY A 83 -12.96 0.93 -12.47
CA GLY A 83 -14.25 0.97 -11.82
C GLY A 83 -14.11 1.41 -10.38
N SER A 84 -15.17 1.98 -9.82
CA SER A 84 -15.18 2.42 -8.44
C SER A 84 -16.55 2.26 -7.81
N ALA A 85 -16.58 2.17 -6.48
CA ALA A 85 -17.77 2.12 -5.66
C ALA A 85 -17.52 2.89 -4.36
N THR A 86 -18.55 3.60 -3.89
CA THR A 86 -18.49 4.40 -2.66
C THR A 86 -19.75 4.17 -1.83
N PRO A 87 -19.65 4.27 -0.49
CA PRO A 87 -20.83 4.20 0.37
C PRO A 87 -21.88 5.27 0.05
N ALA A 88 -23.14 4.96 0.36
CA ALA A 88 -24.25 5.90 0.18
C ALA A 88 -24.17 7.10 1.14
N LEU A 89 -23.84 6.87 2.41
CA LEU A 89 -23.78 7.91 3.42
C LEU A 89 -22.67 8.92 3.11
N CYS A 90 -23.07 10.17 2.94
CA CYS A 90 -22.19 11.32 2.78
C CYS A 90 -22.16 12.11 4.10
N VAL A 91 -20.97 12.31 4.66
CA VAL A 91 -20.77 13.16 5.84
C VAL A 91 -20.09 14.45 5.37
N SER A 92 -20.79 15.57 5.52
CA SER A 92 -20.26 16.89 5.17
C SER A 92 -19.43 17.49 6.30
N ASN A 93 -18.68 18.55 6.00
CA ASN A 93 -18.01 19.33 7.05
C ASN A 93 -19.00 19.96 8.05
N ASP A 94 -20.20 20.31 7.60
CA ASP A 94 -21.27 20.85 8.45
C ASP A 94 -21.87 19.79 9.38
N ASP A 95 -21.79 18.50 9.01
CA ASP A 95 -22.16 17.42 9.92
C ASP A 95 -21.09 17.21 11.00
N LEU A 96 -19.80 17.34 10.65
CA LEU A 96 -18.71 17.25 11.61
C LEU A 96 -18.69 18.42 12.60
N SER A 97 -19.11 19.63 12.19
CA SER A 97 -19.20 20.78 13.09
C SER A 97 -20.23 20.62 14.22
N LYS A 98 -21.17 19.67 14.06
CA LYS A 98 -22.13 19.27 15.11
C LYS A 98 -21.51 18.31 16.13
N LEU A 99 -20.38 17.68 15.82
CA LEU A 99 -19.71 16.66 16.64
C LEU A 99 -18.48 17.21 17.36
N VAL A 100 -17.69 18.06 16.69
CA VAL A 100 -16.45 18.64 17.21
C VAL A 100 -16.35 20.12 16.86
N GLU A 101 -15.56 20.89 17.62
CA GLU A 101 -15.37 22.33 17.38
C GLU A 101 -14.58 22.59 16.08
N THR A 102 -15.29 22.75 14.96
CA THR A 102 -14.74 22.96 13.62
C THR A 102 -15.73 23.69 12.70
N SER A 103 -15.33 24.01 11.47
CA SER A 103 -16.22 24.55 10.41
C SER A 103 -15.80 24.06 9.02
N ASP A 104 -16.68 24.21 8.02
CA ASP A 104 -16.32 23.93 6.62
C ASP A 104 -15.14 24.76 6.15
N GLU A 105 -15.13 26.05 6.42
CA GLU A 105 -14.05 26.96 6.00
C GLU A 105 -12.71 26.53 6.60
N TRP A 106 -12.72 26.12 7.87
CA TRP A 106 -11.51 25.69 8.55
C TRP A 106 -10.97 24.36 7.99
N ILE A 107 -11.85 23.39 7.73
CA ILE A 107 -11.47 22.09 7.16
C ILE A 107 -10.99 22.28 5.72
N ALA A 108 -11.82 22.89 4.86
CA ALA A 108 -11.55 23.06 3.44
C ALA A 108 -10.24 23.83 3.20
N ALA A 109 -9.95 24.89 3.96
CA ALA A 109 -8.70 25.65 3.83
C ALA A 109 -7.44 24.83 4.21
N ARG A 110 -7.58 23.83 5.09
CA ARG A 110 -6.46 23.03 5.60
C ARG A 110 -6.26 21.71 4.88
N THR A 111 -7.32 21.16 4.28
CA THR A 111 -7.32 19.81 3.71
C THR A 111 -7.79 19.78 2.26
N GLY A 112 -8.60 20.74 1.83
CA GLY A 112 -9.34 20.70 0.56
C GLY A 112 -10.57 19.78 0.58
N ILE A 113 -10.87 19.14 1.72
CA ILE A 113 -11.97 18.19 1.85
C ILE A 113 -13.26 18.92 2.23
N ARG A 114 -14.37 18.55 1.59
CA ARG A 114 -15.72 19.06 1.89
C ARG A 114 -16.67 17.97 2.36
N ASN A 115 -16.53 16.79 1.77
CA ASN A 115 -17.35 15.63 2.03
C ASN A 115 -16.48 14.38 2.15
N ARG A 116 -17.01 13.38 2.85
CA ARG A 116 -16.51 12.01 2.87
C ARG A 116 -17.65 11.03 2.73
N ARG A 117 -17.34 9.84 2.23
CA ARG A 117 -18.27 8.71 2.22
C ARG A 117 -17.91 7.78 3.36
N VAL A 118 -18.91 7.27 4.07
CA VAL A 118 -18.70 6.40 5.24
C VAL A 118 -19.62 5.21 5.12
N LEU A 119 -19.12 3.99 5.36
CA LEU A 119 -19.94 2.79 5.38
C LEU A 119 -21.09 2.93 6.38
N SER A 120 -22.29 2.48 5.98
CA SER A 120 -23.48 2.56 6.82
C SER A 120 -24.43 1.39 6.56
N GLY A 121 -25.25 1.04 7.55
CA GLY A 121 -26.22 -0.06 7.41
C GLY A 121 -25.54 -1.39 7.08
N ASP A 122 -25.97 -2.01 5.99
CA ASP A 122 -25.48 -3.33 5.52
C ASP A 122 -24.33 -3.22 4.49
N GLU A 123 -23.84 -2.01 4.20
CA GLU A 123 -22.71 -1.81 3.30
C GLU A 123 -21.43 -2.37 3.93
N THR A 124 -20.61 -3.09 3.15
CA THR A 124 -19.31 -3.60 3.60
C THR A 124 -18.22 -3.25 2.60
N LEU A 125 -16.95 -3.25 3.05
CA LEU A 125 -15.83 -2.93 2.17
C LEU A 125 -15.67 -3.98 1.05
N GLY A 126 -15.90 -5.25 1.38
CA GLY A 126 -15.92 -6.35 0.42
C GLY A 126 -17.00 -6.18 -0.64
N GLY A 127 -18.21 -5.76 -0.26
CA GLY A 127 -19.28 -5.47 -1.22
C GLY A 127 -18.93 -4.32 -2.18
N LEU A 128 -18.32 -3.25 -1.68
CA LEU A 128 -17.81 -2.16 -2.52
C LEU A 128 -16.67 -2.64 -3.44
N SER A 129 -15.79 -3.50 -2.93
CA SER A 129 -14.67 -4.07 -3.69
C SER A 129 -15.16 -4.89 -4.89
N VAL A 130 -16.19 -5.74 -4.68
CA VAL A 130 -16.85 -6.52 -5.73
C VAL A 130 -17.49 -5.60 -6.77
N GLN A 131 -18.22 -4.56 -6.34
CA GLN A 131 -18.83 -3.60 -7.26
C GLN A 131 -17.81 -2.82 -8.11
N ALA A 132 -16.73 -2.33 -7.48
CA ALA A 132 -15.67 -1.62 -8.19
C ALA A 132 -14.98 -2.53 -9.22
N ALA A 133 -14.69 -3.77 -8.82
CA ALA A 133 -14.10 -4.78 -9.68
C ALA A 133 -15.00 -5.15 -10.86
N GLN A 134 -16.29 -5.39 -10.63
CA GLN A 134 -17.26 -5.68 -11.69
C GLN A 134 -17.28 -4.54 -12.72
N ARG A 135 -17.33 -3.28 -12.26
CA ARG A 135 -17.32 -2.11 -13.16
C ARG A 135 -16.03 -1.99 -13.97
N ALA A 136 -14.89 -2.42 -13.43
CA ALA A 136 -13.61 -2.46 -14.15
C ALA A 136 -13.60 -3.54 -15.22
N LEU A 137 -14.12 -4.74 -14.90
CA LEU A 137 -14.30 -5.83 -15.87
C LEU A 137 -15.27 -5.44 -16.98
N ASP A 138 -16.39 -4.81 -16.63
CA ASP A 138 -17.38 -4.30 -17.59
C ASP A 138 -16.76 -3.26 -18.52
N MET A 139 -15.98 -2.32 -18.00
CA MET A 139 -15.28 -1.34 -18.84
C MET A 139 -14.30 -2.01 -19.80
N ALA A 140 -13.57 -3.02 -19.32
CA ALA A 140 -12.60 -3.75 -20.12
C ALA A 140 -13.22 -4.78 -21.08
N GLN A 141 -14.51 -5.09 -20.93
CA GLN A 141 -15.20 -6.18 -21.63
C GLN A 141 -14.51 -7.55 -21.42
N VAL A 142 -14.02 -7.80 -20.20
CA VAL A 142 -13.37 -9.06 -19.80
C VAL A 142 -14.28 -9.84 -18.87
N ARG A 143 -14.48 -11.13 -19.15
CA ARG A 143 -15.29 -12.01 -18.30
C ARG A 143 -14.53 -12.40 -17.04
N ALA A 144 -15.25 -12.64 -15.95
CA ALA A 144 -14.64 -13.00 -14.67
C ALA A 144 -13.79 -14.28 -14.75
N GLU A 145 -14.20 -15.26 -15.56
CA GLU A 145 -13.48 -16.54 -15.74
C GLU A 145 -12.16 -16.38 -16.52
N ASP A 146 -11.96 -15.24 -17.18
CA ASP A 146 -10.74 -14.90 -17.90
C ASP A 146 -9.73 -14.13 -17.03
N VAL A 147 -10.10 -13.78 -15.79
CA VAL A 147 -9.17 -13.25 -14.78
C VAL A 147 -8.27 -14.38 -14.27
N ASP A 148 -6.97 -14.12 -14.18
CA ASP A 148 -5.99 -15.10 -13.69
C ASP A 148 -5.50 -14.77 -12.26
N LEU A 149 -5.58 -13.51 -11.87
CA LEU A 149 -5.12 -13.03 -10.57
C LEU A 149 -6.00 -11.89 -10.04
N VAL A 150 -6.37 -11.97 -8.76
CA VAL A 150 -7.03 -10.89 -8.01
C VAL A 150 -6.12 -10.40 -6.88
N LEU A 151 -5.77 -9.12 -6.89
CA LEU A 151 -5.03 -8.45 -5.84
C LEU A 151 -5.95 -7.48 -5.11
N VAL A 152 -6.13 -7.67 -3.80
CA VAL A 152 -6.88 -6.71 -2.97
C VAL A 152 -5.92 -5.95 -2.06
N CYS A 153 -5.73 -4.67 -2.34
CA CYS A 153 -4.90 -3.77 -1.59
C CYS A 153 -5.74 -3.07 -0.51
N THR A 154 -5.62 -3.52 0.73
CA THR A 154 -6.38 -2.99 1.86
C THR A 154 -5.60 -3.07 3.18
N SER A 155 -5.88 -2.13 4.08
CA SER A 155 -5.46 -2.16 5.48
C SER A 155 -6.64 -2.35 6.44
N THR A 156 -7.86 -2.49 5.92
CA THR A 156 -9.10 -2.53 6.71
C THR A 156 -10.07 -3.59 6.18
N PRO A 157 -9.63 -4.85 6.00
CA PRO A 157 -10.49 -5.88 5.42
C PRO A 157 -11.68 -6.19 6.36
N ASP A 158 -12.83 -6.57 5.76
CA ASP A 158 -14.00 -7.06 6.51
C ASP A 158 -13.66 -8.33 7.32
N ASP A 159 -12.73 -9.15 6.82
CA ASP A 159 -12.26 -10.39 7.42
C ASP A 159 -10.73 -10.38 7.65
N LEU A 160 -10.27 -11.01 8.72
CA LEU A 160 -8.84 -11.03 9.09
C LEU A 160 -7.97 -11.71 8.03
N PHE A 161 -8.51 -12.65 7.27
CA PHE A 161 -7.82 -13.35 6.18
C PHE A 161 -7.94 -12.65 4.82
N GLY A 162 -8.46 -11.41 4.80
CA GLY A 162 -8.46 -10.55 3.63
C GLY A 162 -9.76 -10.57 2.81
N GLY A 163 -9.78 -9.77 1.75
CA GLY A 163 -10.92 -9.58 0.86
C GLY A 163 -10.84 -10.33 -0.47
N ALA A 164 -9.66 -10.82 -0.88
CA ALA A 164 -9.50 -11.42 -2.21
C ALA A 164 -10.40 -12.65 -2.42
N GLY A 165 -10.56 -13.51 -1.41
CA GLY A 165 -11.42 -14.69 -1.48
C GLY A 165 -12.89 -14.34 -1.77
N ARG A 166 -13.38 -13.25 -1.18
CA ARG A 166 -14.74 -12.77 -1.41
C ARG A 166 -14.91 -12.23 -2.83
N VAL A 167 -13.96 -11.43 -3.32
CA VAL A 167 -13.97 -10.90 -4.69
C VAL A 167 -13.97 -12.04 -5.73
N LEU A 168 -13.14 -13.06 -5.52
CA LEU A 168 -13.10 -14.25 -6.38
C LEU A 168 -14.45 -14.94 -6.44
N ALA A 169 -15.06 -15.20 -5.27
CA ALA A 169 -16.29 -15.95 -5.16
C ALA A 169 -17.50 -15.19 -5.74
N GLU A 170 -17.66 -13.91 -5.39
CA GLU A 170 -18.83 -13.13 -5.79
C GLU A 170 -18.80 -12.69 -7.26
N LEU A 171 -17.62 -12.49 -7.86
CA LEU A 171 -17.51 -12.22 -9.30
C LEU A 171 -17.53 -13.47 -10.17
N GLY A 172 -17.27 -14.65 -9.60
CA GLY A 172 -17.13 -15.89 -10.37
C GLY A 172 -15.77 -16.04 -11.07
N CYS A 173 -14.69 -15.51 -10.48
CA CYS A 173 -13.32 -15.65 -11.01
C CYS A 173 -12.76 -17.06 -10.72
N THR A 174 -13.38 -18.12 -11.23
CA THR A 174 -13.10 -19.52 -10.85
C THR A 174 -11.72 -20.03 -11.23
N ASN A 175 -11.03 -19.36 -12.17
CA ASN A 175 -9.69 -19.74 -12.63
C ASN A 175 -8.58 -18.89 -12.00
N ALA A 176 -8.94 -17.85 -11.26
CA ALA A 176 -7.98 -16.94 -10.67
C ALA A 176 -7.48 -17.45 -9.32
N PHE A 177 -6.22 -17.16 -9.00
CA PHE A 177 -5.77 -17.13 -7.61
C PHE A 177 -5.86 -15.70 -7.08
N GLY A 178 -5.96 -15.52 -5.77
CA GLY A 178 -6.04 -14.17 -5.21
C GLY A 178 -5.44 -14.07 -3.82
N PHE A 179 -4.92 -12.89 -3.51
CA PHE A 179 -4.35 -12.57 -2.22
C PHE A 179 -4.39 -11.06 -1.95
N ASP A 180 -4.20 -10.70 -0.68
CA ASP A 180 -4.27 -9.34 -0.20
C ASP A 180 -2.87 -8.71 -0.04
N ILE A 181 -2.79 -7.40 -0.26
CA ILE A 181 -1.58 -6.59 -0.08
C ILE A 181 -1.87 -5.49 0.95
N THR A 182 -1.21 -5.56 2.10
CA THR A 182 -1.28 -4.51 3.11
C THR A 182 -0.06 -3.60 3.02
N ALA A 183 -0.24 -2.43 2.41
CA ALA A 183 0.76 -1.35 2.38
C ALA A 183 0.11 0.04 2.54
N ALA A 184 -0.95 0.11 3.35
CA ALA A 184 -1.69 1.34 3.64
C ALA A 184 -2.04 2.12 2.35
N CYS A 185 -1.94 3.44 2.39
CA CYS A 185 -2.25 4.32 1.26
C CYS A 185 -1.34 4.17 0.03
N SER A 186 -0.18 3.48 0.12
CA SER A 186 0.62 3.12 -1.06
C SER A 186 0.20 1.80 -1.68
N GLY A 187 -0.72 1.07 -1.03
CA GLY A 187 -1.17 -0.27 -1.38
C GLY A 187 -1.53 -0.45 -2.85
N PHE A 188 -2.34 0.45 -3.41
CA PHE A 188 -2.74 0.34 -4.81
C PHE A 188 -1.55 0.44 -5.79
N ILE A 189 -0.59 1.33 -5.56
CA ILE A 189 0.61 1.42 -6.42
C ILE A 189 1.47 0.17 -6.28
N VAL A 190 1.63 -0.34 -5.06
CA VAL A 190 2.33 -1.61 -4.83
C VAL A 190 1.61 -2.77 -5.53
N GLY A 191 0.28 -2.79 -5.49
CA GLY A 191 -0.55 -3.78 -6.20
C GLY A 191 -0.41 -3.68 -7.72
N LEU A 192 -0.44 -2.46 -8.27
CA LEU A 192 -0.29 -2.21 -9.70
C LEU A 192 1.07 -2.69 -10.22
N ILE A 193 2.15 -2.37 -9.50
CA ILE A 193 3.50 -2.82 -9.84
C ILE A 193 3.59 -4.34 -9.72
N THR A 194 3.05 -4.92 -8.63
CA THR A 194 2.99 -6.37 -8.43
C THR A 194 2.27 -7.07 -9.59
N ALA A 195 1.12 -6.56 -10.02
CA ALA A 195 0.35 -7.09 -11.15
C ALA A 195 1.18 -7.14 -12.44
N THR A 196 1.85 -6.03 -12.78
CA THR A 196 2.75 -5.98 -13.93
C THR A 196 3.90 -6.99 -13.80
N ARG A 197 4.47 -7.17 -12.59
CA ARG A 197 5.54 -8.16 -12.38
C ARG A 197 5.06 -9.60 -12.54
N PHE A 198 3.83 -9.93 -12.15
CA PHE A 198 3.22 -11.23 -12.44
C PHE A 198 3.02 -11.46 -13.94
N ILE A 199 2.48 -10.47 -14.66
CA ILE A 199 2.30 -10.54 -16.12
C ILE A 199 3.65 -10.75 -16.81
N LYS A 200 4.65 -9.92 -16.50
CA LYS A 200 6.00 -9.99 -17.10
C LYS A 200 6.76 -11.27 -16.73
N GLY A 201 6.42 -11.90 -15.60
CA GLY A 201 6.93 -13.22 -15.20
C GLY A 201 6.39 -14.38 -16.04
N GLY A 202 5.33 -14.15 -16.82
CA GLY A 202 4.68 -15.11 -17.70
C GLY A 202 3.61 -15.96 -17.01
N GLY A 203 2.65 -16.45 -17.80
CA GLY A 203 1.59 -17.34 -17.34
C GLY A 203 0.36 -16.64 -16.74
N ILE A 204 0.38 -15.31 -16.61
CA ILE A 204 -0.73 -14.47 -16.16
C ILE A 204 -1.05 -13.46 -17.25
N GLN A 205 -2.32 -13.35 -17.64
CA GLN A 205 -2.79 -12.45 -18.71
C GLN A 205 -3.65 -11.31 -18.16
N ASN A 206 -4.60 -11.60 -17.27
CA ASN A 206 -5.51 -10.60 -16.72
C ASN A 206 -5.39 -10.55 -15.20
N VAL A 207 -4.99 -9.38 -14.68
CA VAL A 207 -4.86 -9.13 -13.24
C VAL A 207 -5.82 -8.02 -12.82
N LEU A 208 -6.74 -8.36 -11.92
CA LEU A 208 -7.62 -7.39 -11.31
C LEU A 208 -6.97 -6.84 -10.04
N VAL A 209 -6.69 -5.54 -10.02
CA VAL A 209 -6.09 -4.83 -8.87
C VAL A 209 -7.14 -3.95 -8.23
N VAL A 210 -7.50 -4.26 -6.98
CA VAL A 210 -8.51 -3.53 -6.20
C VAL A 210 -7.81 -2.76 -5.08
N GLY A 211 -8.00 -1.44 -5.00
CA GLY A 211 -7.66 -0.64 -3.83
C GLY A 211 -8.93 -0.35 -3.03
N ALA A 212 -8.96 -0.73 -1.76
CA ALA A 212 -10.16 -0.59 -0.93
C ALA A 212 -9.78 -0.32 0.52
N ASP A 213 -10.41 0.66 1.15
CA ASP A 213 -10.29 0.87 2.60
C ASP A 213 -11.58 1.46 3.20
N ALA A 214 -11.87 1.05 4.43
CA ALA A 214 -12.87 1.57 5.34
C ALA A 214 -12.20 2.15 6.60
N LEU A 215 -11.38 3.20 6.43
CA LEU A 215 -10.64 3.80 7.53
C LEU A 215 -11.55 4.47 8.57
N SER A 216 -12.79 4.80 8.22
CA SER A 216 -13.79 5.34 9.14
C SER A 216 -13.99 4.50 10.41
N HIS A 217 -13.81 3.19 10.33
CA HIS A 217 -13.90 2.25 11.47
C HIS A 217 -12.78 2.44 12.50
N TYR A 218 -11.68 3.07 12.11
CA TYR A 218 -10.50 3.31 12.95
C TYR A 218 -10.29 4.81 13.21
N VAL A 219 -11.28 5.65 12.92
CA VAL A 219 -11.24 7.08 13.23
C VAL A 219 -11.82 7.31 14.63
N ASP A 220 -11.11 8.08 15.45
CA ASP A 220 -11.73 8.71 16.63
C ASP A 220 -12.52 9.93 16.17
N TRP A 221 -13.85 9.80 16.14
CA TRP A 221 -14.75 10.86 15.70
C TRP A 221 -14.81 12.07 16.64
N THR A 222 -14.22 11.96 17.83
CA THR A 222 -14.04 13.08 18.77
C THR A 222 -12.70 13.80 18.58
N ASP A 223 -11.73 13.17 17.90
CA ASP A 223 -10.47 13.80 17.53
C ASP A 223 -10.58 14.58 16.21
N ARG A 224 -10.69 15.91 16.35
CA ARG A 224 -10.67 16.85 15.22
C ARG A 224 -9.42 16.70 14.33
N GLY A 225 -8.29 16.21 14.87
CA GLY A 225 -7.05 16.04 14.13
C GLY A 225 -7.14 15.01 13.00
N THR A 226 -8.02 14.01 13.13
CA THR A 226 -8.12 12.87 12.22
C THR A 226 -9.51 12.69 11.61
N CYS A 227 -10.59 12.99 12.33
CA CYS A 227 -11.96 12.76 11.85
C CYS A 227 -12.36 13.59 10.61
N ILE A 228 -11.65 14.70 10.39
CA ILE A 228 -11.81 15.58 9.23
C ILE A 228 -11.11 15.09 7.96
N LEU A 229 -10.47 13.92 7.98
CA LEU A 229 -9.61 13.45 6.88
C LEU A 229 -10.21 12.27 6.12
N PHE A 230 -10.59 11.21 6.82
CA PHE A 230 -10.81 9.92 6.17
C PHE A 230 -12.23 9.74 5.63
N GLY A 231 -12.32 8.87 4.64
CA GLY A 231 -13.54 8.33 4.07
C GLY A 231 -13.29 6.91 3.57
N ASP A 232 -14.34 6.25 3.11
CA ASP A 232 -14.33 4.86 2.70
C ASP A 232 -14.67 4.74 1.21
N ALA A 233 -13.98 3.84 0.50
CA ALA A 233 -14.27 3.55 -0.90
C ALA A 233 -13.59 2.26 -1.35
N ALA A 234 -13.97 1.81 -2.54
CA ALA A 234 -13.20 0.86 -3.34
C ALA A 234 -13.03 1.38 -4.78
N GLY A 235 -11.87 1.11 -5.36
CA GLY A 235 -11.58 1.32 -6.77
C GLY A 235 -10.82 0.12 -7.32
N ALA A 236 -11.00 -0.19 -8.60
CA ALA A 236 -10.36 -1.32 -9.26
C ALA A 236 -9.84 -0.94 -10.64
N VAL A 237 -8.76 -1.60 -11.05
CA VAL A 237 -8.17 -1.51 -12.38
C VAL A 237 -7.88 -2.90 -12.89
N LEU A 238 -8.26 -3.17 -14.13
CA LEU A 238 -7.85 -4.38 -14.85
C LEU A 238 -6.56 -4.12 -15.62
N VAL A 239 -5.52 -4.88 -15.30
CA VAL A 239 -4.22 -4.87 -15.97
C VAL A 239 -4.16 -6.10 -16.87
N GLN A 240 -3.89 -5.88 -18.15
CA GLN A 240 -3.84 -6.95 -19.15
C GLN A 240 -2.45 -7.03 -19.79
N ALA A 241 -2.02 -8.26 -20.04
CA ALA A 241 -0.87 -8.60 -20.88
C ALA A 241 -0.97 -7.98 -22.28
N CYS A 242 0.13 -7.42 -22.76
CA CYS A 242 0.25 -6.94 -24.13
C CYS A 242 1.63 -7.25 -24.71
N ASN A 243 1.87 -6.85 -25.96
CA ASN A 243 3.20 -6.90 -26.53
C ASN A 243 4.13 -5.92 -25.80
N ALA A 244 5.44 -6.19 -25.78
CA ALA A 244 6.40 -5.34 -25.08
C ALA A 244 6.47 -3.90 -25.60
N ASP A 245 6.24 -3.68 -26.90
CA ASP A 245 6.22 -2.35 -27.52
C ASP A 245 4.98 -1.52 -27.13
N GLU A 246 3.94 -2.18 -26.62
CA GLU A 246 2.72 -1.55 -26.15
C GLU A 246 2.73 -1.27 -24.64
N ASP A 247 3.79 -1.66 -23.92
CA ASP A 247 3.85 -1.64 -22.46
C ASP A 247 3.38 -0.29 -21.88
N GLY A 248 2.47 -0.41 -20.93
CA GLY A 248 1.80 0.70 -20.26
C GLY A 248 2.42 1.05 -18.92
N LEU A 249 3.26 0.20 -18.33
CA LEU A 249 4.07 0.57 -17.16
C LEU A 249 5.46 1.00 -17.62
N LEU A 250 5.66 2.31 -17.75
CA LEU A 250 6.86 2.90 -18.34
C LEU A 250 8.03 2.94 -17.36
N GLY A 251 7.75 3.14 -16.07
CA GLY A 251 8.76 3.14 -15.00
C GLY A 251 8.11 3.24 -13.63
N PHE A 252 8.81 2.85 -12.58
CA PHE A 252 8.30 2.94 -11.21
C PHE A 252 9.38 3.12 -10.14
N SER A 253 8.96 3.45 -8.93
CA SER A 253 9.84 3.49 -7.77
C SER A 253 9.05 3.08 -6.54
N VAL A 254 9.62 2.25 -5.67
CA VAL A 254 9.00 1.84 -4.39
C VAL A 254 10.03 1.91 -3.28
N GLN A 255 9.62 2.46 -2.14
CA GLN A 255 10.49 2.71 -0.99
C GLN A 255 9.72 2.56 0.34
N SER A 256 10.47 2.39 1.43
CA SER A 256 9.94 2.34 2.79
C SER A 256 10.95 2.87 3.82
N ASP A 257 10.45 3.48 4.89
CA ASP A 257 11.21 3.80 6.10
C ASP A 257 10.40 3.41 7.35
N GLY A 258 10.75 2.25 7.92
CA GLY A 258 10.09 1.68 9.10
C GLY A 258 10.14 2.57 10.34
N ASN A 259 11.12 3.49 10.45
CA ASN A 259 11.21 4.40 11.59
C ASN A 259 10.04 5.39 11.63
N GLY A 260 9.35 5.56 10.50
CA GLY A 260 8.21 6.45 10.36
C GLY A 260 6.90 5.91 10.93
N GLN A 261 6.83 4.62 11.32
CA GLN A 261 5.63 4.03 11.94
C GLN A 261 5.13 4.86 13.14
N LYS A 262 6.03 5.41 13.95
CA LYS A 262 5.70 6.28 15.09
C LYS A 262 4.89 7.55 14.73
N HIS A 263 4.83 7.91 13.44
CA HIS A 263 4.13 9.09 12.96
C HIS A 263 2.74 8.78 12.37
N LEU A 264 2.46 7.53 12.01
CA LEU A 264 1.16 7.11 11.49
C LEU A 264 0.98 5.61 11.71
N HIS A 265 0.11 5.24 12.63
CA HIS A 265 -0.15 3.84 12.98
C HIS A 265 -1.52 3.64 13.62
N CYS A 266 -1.94 2.38 13.68
CA CYS A 266 -3.01 1.88 14.54
C CYS A 266 -2.39 0.74 15.36
N SER A 267 -2.19 0.97 16.66
CA SER A 267 -1.49 0.03 17.53
C SER A 267 -2.42 -1.08 17.99
N SER A 268 -1.92 -2.31 18.11
CA SER A 268 -2.73 -3.37 18.72
C SER A 268 -2.92 -3.08 20.22
N SER A 269 -4.17 -2.99 20.65
CA SER A 269 -4.56 -2.83 22.06
C SER A 269 -4.54 -4.18 22.78
N ASN A 270 -3.32 -4.72 22.97
CA ASN A 270 -3.08 -5.93 23.77
C ASN A 270 -2.18 -5.68 24.98
N THR A 271 -1.75 -4.44 25.20
CA THR A 271 -0.71 -4.07 26.17
C THR A 271 -1.27 -3.35 27.40
N GLU A 272 -2.37 -3.84 27.96
CA GLU A 272 -2.60 -3.68 29.41
C GLU A 272 -1.92 -4.88 30.06
N ASP A 273 -0.69 -4.64 30.52
CA ASP A 273 0.20 -5.47 31.33
C ASP A 273 -0.48 -6.65 32.05
N VAL A 274 -0.82 -7.71 31.32
CA VAL A 274 -1.51 -8.88 31.86
C VAL A 274 -0.61 -9.59 32.88
N LEU A 275 0.71 -9.50 32.68
CA LEU A 275 1.71 -10.07 33.57
C LEU A 275 1.71 -9.39 34.95
N SER A 276 1.38 -8.10 35.07
CA SER A 276 1.35 -7.43 36.38
C SER A 276 0.08 -7.71 37.18
N LYS A 277 -1.02 -8.10 36.54
CA LYS A 277 -2.31 -8.37 37.22
C LYS A 277 -2.57 -9.85 37.50
N THR A 278 -1.83 -10.79 36.90
CA THR A 278 -2.10 -12.23 37.05
C THR A 278 -1.03 -13.01 37.83
N ASN A 279 -0.04 -12.36 38.44
CA ASN A 279 1.08 -13.05 39.11
C ASN A 279 1.76 -14.11 38.21
N GLY A 280 1.81 -13.87 36.90
CA GLY A 280 2.36 -14.83 35.92
C GLY A 280 1.42 -15.97 35.51
N ALA A 281 0.15 -15.99 35.96
CA ALA A 281 -0.83 -16.94 35.44
C ALA A 281 -1.25 -16.57 34.01
N PRO A 282 -1.27 -17.53 33.06
CA PRO A 282 -1.75 -17.29 31.71
C PRO A 282 -3.25 -16.94 31.74
N THR A 283 -3.65 -15.88 31.03
CA THR A 283 -5.07 -15.58 30.84
C THR A 283 -5.66 -16.52 29.80
N PHE A 284 -6.71 -17.26 30.18
CA PHE A 284 -7.44 -18.16 29.28
C PHE A 284 -8.96 -17.96 29.43
N PRO A 285 -9.71 -17.76 28.33
CA PRO A 285 -9.23 -17.66 26.95
C PRO A 285 -8.42 -16.37 26.70
N PRO A 286 -7.49 -16.35 25.71
CA PRO A 286 -6.76 -15.15 25.35
C PRO A 286 -7.73 -14.04 24.92
N LYS A 287 -7.42 -12.79 25.28
CA LYS A 287 -8.22 -11.64 24.84
C LYS A 287 -8.16 -11.50 23.32
N LYS A 288 -9.29 -11.16 22.71
CA LYS A 288 -9.35 -10.84 21.29
C LYS A 288 -8.52 -9.57 21.04
N GLY A 289 -7.56 -9.67 20.12
CA GLY A 289 -6.79 -8.52 19.67
C GLY A 289 -7.70 -7.49 19.03
N THR A 290 -7.53 -6.23 19.45
CA THR A 290 -8.16 -5.06 18.83
C THR A 290 -7.06 -4.08 18.40
N PHE A 291 -7.42 -3.08 17.60
CA PHE A 291 -6.53 -2.00 17.21
C PHE A 291 -7.05 -0.68 17.78
N SER A 292 -6.14 0.25 18.10
CA SER A 292 -6.48 1.62 18.43
C SER A 292 -7.00 2.38 17.22
N CYS A 293 -7.61 3.54 17.47
CA CYS A 293 -7.87 4.51 16.41
C CYS A 293 -6.55 4.98 15.77
N ILE A 294 -6.66 5.57 14.57
CA ILE A 294 -5.55 6.12 13.82
C ILE A 294 -4.87 7.22 14.64
N GLU A 295 -3.58 7.01 14.94
CA GLU A 295 -2.72 8.00 15.56
C GLU A 295 -1.83 8.60 14.49
N MET A 296 -1.89 9.92 14.31
CA MET A 296 -1.17 10.62 13.25
C MET A 296 -0.47 11.89 13.72
N ASN A 297 0.84 11.96 13.49
CA ASN A 297 1.60 13.21 13.50
C ASN A 297 1.55 13.86 12.12
N GLY A 298 0.47 14.63 11.85
CA GLY A 298 0.22 15.21 10.54
C GLY A 298 1.34 16.14 10.02
N LYS A 299 2.10 16.79 10.92
CA LYS A 299 3.24 17.63 10.54
C LYS A 299 4.37 16.81 9.94
N GLU A 300 4.75 15.72 10.59
CA GLU A 300 5.85 14.86 10.11
C GLU A 300 5.43 14.08 8.86
N VAL A 301 4.17 13.61 8.79
CA VAL A 301 3.61 12.97 7.60
C VAL A 301 3.60 13.94 6.40
N PHE A 302 3.18 15.20 6.59
CA PHE A 302 3.22 16.22 5.55
C PHE A 302 4.65 16.46 5.06
N ARG A 303 5.61 16.67 5.97
CA ARG A 303 7.02 16.91 5.63
C ARG A 303 7.65 15.75 4.88
N PHE A 304 7.30 14.53 5.26
CA PHE A 304 7.68 13.32 4.54
C PHE A 304 7.13 13.34 3.12
N ALA A 305 5.81 13.53 2.96
CA ALA A 305 5.14 13.43 1.67
C ALA A 305 5.67 14.45 0.66
N VAL A 306 5.76 15.74 1.04
CA VAL A 306 6.22 16.81 0.12
C VAL A 306 7.68 16.67 -0.30
N ARG A 307 8.48 15.88 0.43
CA ARG A 307 9.87 15.58 0.09
C ARG A 307 9.98 14.30 -0.75
N CYS A 308 9.40 13.21 -0.27
CA CYS A 308 9.65 11.88 -0.80
C CYS A 308 8.82 11.56 -2.05
N VAL A 309 7.59 12.11 -2.17
CA VAL A 309 6.71 11.84 -3.32
C VAL A 309 7.29 12.40 -4.62
N PRO A 310 7.72 13.68 -4.71
CA PRO A 310 8.34 14.19 -5.94
C PRO A 310 9.62 13.42 -6.31
N GLN A 311 10.45 13.08 -5.33
CA GLN A 311 11.67 12.28 -5.56
C GLN A 311 11.37 10.87 -6.09
N SER A 312 10.27 10.26 -5.64
CA SER A 312 9.85 8.94 -6.11
C SER A 312 9.34 9.01 -7.56
N ILE A 313 8.61 10.08 -7.92
CA ILE A 313 8.16 10.34 -9.29
C ILE A 313 9.35 10.64 -10.21
N GLU A 314 10.30 11.48 -9.78
CA GLU A 314 11.53 11.78 -10.52
C GLU A 314 12.30 10.49 -10.85
N ARG A 315 12.46 9.56 -9.89
CA ARG A 315 13.09 8.25 -10.13
C ARG A 315 12.31 7.37 -11.10
N ALA A 316 10.98 7.37 -11.01
CA ALA A 316 10.14 6.59 -11.91
C ALA A 316 10.19 7.14 -13.35
N LEU A 317 10.28 8.47 -13.51
CA LEU A 317 10.51 9.15 -14.79
C LEU A 317 11.90 8.85 -15.36
N GLU A 318 12.93 8.84 -14.51
CA GLU A 318 14.30 8.45 -14.89
C GLU A 318 14.33 7.01 -15.42
N GLU A 319 13.68 6.05 -14.74
CA GLU A 319 13.56 4.66 -15.22
C GLU A 319 12.81 4.61 -16.56
N ALA A 320 11.75 5.42 -16.72
CA ALA A 320 10.99 5.51 -17.96
C ALA A 320 11.73 6.24 -19.10
N GLY A 321 12.86 6.92 -18.83
CA GLY A 321 13.56 7.75 -19.80
C GLY A 321 12.73 8.96 -20.27
N LEU A 322 11.82 9.46 -19.43
CA LEU A 322 10.87 10.51 -19.77
C LEU A 322 11.12 11.80 -18.98
N PRO A 323 10.98 12.99 -19.60
CA PRO A 323 10.98 14.25 -18.88
C PRO A 323 9.63 14.49 -18.19
N ALA A 324 9.60 15.26 -17.09
CA ALA A 324 8.36 15.61 -16.39
C ALA A 324 7.33 16.33 -17.29
N SER A 325 7.78 17.03 -18.34
CA SER A 325 6.91 17.68 -19.34
C SER A 325 6.07 16.72 -20.17
N SER A 326 6.41 15.42 -20.19
CA SER A 326 5.63 14.37 -20.86
C SER A 326 4.40 13.93 -20.06
N ILE A 327 4.27 14.35 -18.80
CA ILE A 327 3.12 13.99 -17.96
C ILE A 327 1.88 14.76 -18.44
N ASP A 328 0.84 14.01 -18.80
CA ASP A 328 -0.48 14.55 -19.08
C ASP A 328 -1.27 14.75 -17.79
N TRP A 329 -1.16 13.80 -16.86
CA TRP A 329 -1.89 13.82 -15.60
C TRP A 329 -1.03 13.46 -14.38
N LEU A 330 -1.11 14.29 -13.34
CA LEU A 330 -0.60 13.96 -12.01
C LEU A 330 -1.74 13.40 -11.17
N LEU A 331 -1.60 12.14 -10.72
CA LEU A 331 -2.60 11.44 -9.93
C LEU A 331 -1.98 10.90 -8.63
N LEU A 332 -2.07 11.68 -7.57
CA LEU A 332 -1.50 11.30 -6.28
C LEU A 332 -2.55 10.67 -5.38
N HIS A 333 -2.09 9.96 -4.35
CA HIS A 333 -2.90 9.60 -3.20
C HIS A 333 -3.63 10.85 -2.66
N GLN A 334 -4.95 10.75 -2.55
CA GLN A 334 -5.85 11.82 -2.13
C GLN A 334 -5.80 11.98 -0.59
N ALA A 335 -4.67 12.39 -0.04
CA ALA A 335 -4.52 12.58 1.41
C ALA A 335 -4.96 13.96 1.89
N ASN A 336 -4.49 14.99 1.18
CA ASN A 336 -4.63 16.40 1.52
C ASN A 336 -4.27 17.23 0.29
N GLN A 337 -5.11 18.19 -0.10
CA GLN A 337 -4.91 18.98 -1.33
C GLN A 337 -3.57 19.73 -1.29
N ARG A 338 -3.14 20.19 -0.12
CA ARG A 338 -1.86 20.92 0.02
C ARG A 338 -0.64 20.06 -0.26
N ILE A 339 -0.71 18.75 0.00
CA ILE A 339 0.36 17.81 -0.38
C ILE A 339 0.40 17.66 -1.90
N ILE A 340 -0.79 17.53 -2.51
CA ILE A 340 -0.93 17.40 -3.96
C ILE A 340 -0.36 18.65 -4.65
N ASP A 341 -0.78 19.84 -4.20
CA ASP A 341 -0.32 21.11 -4.75
C ASP A 341 1.19 21.30 -4.56
N ALA A 342 1.73 20.93 -3.40
CA ALA A 342 3.17 21.03 -3.13
C ALA A 342 3.98 20.12 -4.06
N ALA A 343 3.50 18.90 -4.30
CA ALA A 343 4.15 17.96 -5.22
C ALA A 343 4.05 18.45 -6.68
N ALA A 344 2.88 18.93 -7.12
CA ALA A 344 2.68 19.49 -8.45
C ALA A 344 3.63 20.68 -8.70
N ASN A 345 3.70 21.61 -7.75
CA ASN A 345 4.60 22.77 -7.83
C ASN A 345 6.08 22.35 -7.89
N ARG A 346 6.49 21.36 -7.07
CA ARG A 346 7.87 20.83 -7.06
C ARG A 346 8.27 20.22 -8.41
N LEU A 347 7.31 19.57 -9.09
CA LEU A 347 7.48 18.93 -10.39
C LEU A 347 7.21 19.88 -11.57
N ALA A 348 6.86 21.14 -11.30
CA ALA A 348 6.43 22.13 -12.29
C ALA A 348 5.26 21.66 -13.19
N ILE A 349 4.33 20.89 -12.61
CA ILE A 349 3.12 20.42 -13.28
C ILE A 349 1.99 21.44 -13.06
N PRO A 350 1.37 21.97 -14.12
CA PRO A 350 0.22 22.88 -14.03
C PRO A 350 -0.95 22.26 -13.24
N SER A 351 -1.68 23.10 -12.49
CA SER A 351 -2.77 22.64 -11.63
C SER A 351 -3.95 22.02 -12.39
N ASP A 352 -4.16 22.40 -13.65
CA ASP A 352 -5.18 21.84 -14.54
C ASP A 352 -4.82 20.42 -15.04
N LYS A 353 -3.55 20.01 -14.92
CA LYS A 353 -3.08 18.63 -15.14
C LYS A 353 -3.11 17.76 -13.88
N VAL A 354 -3.67 18.27 -12.77
CA VAL A 354 -3.80 17.52 -11.52
C VAL A 354 -5.18 16.90 -11.40
N ILE A 355 -5.24 15.58 -11.23
CA ILE A 355 -6.49 14.88 -10.93
C ILE A 355 -6.69 14.90 -9.41
N SER A 356 -7.78 15.54 -8.97
CA SER A 356 -8.20 15.55 -7.58
C SER A 356 -9.72 15.43 -7.47
N ASN A 357 -10.17 14.50 -6.63
CA ASN A 357 -11.56 14.35 -6.20
C ASN A 357 -11.68 14.35 -4.66
N LEU A 358 -10.58 14.65 -3.97
CA LEU A 358 -10.46 14.69 -2.51
C LEU A 358 -11.58 15.48 -1.83
N ALA A 359 -12.06 16.56 -2.45
CA ALA A 359 -13.15 17.37 -1.95
C ALA A 359 -14.44 16.58 -1.68
N ASN A 360 -14.69 15.53 -2.46
CA ASN A 360 -15.94 14.76 -2.43
C ASN A 360 -15.88 13.50 -1.57
N TYR A 361 -14.68 12.95 -1.37
CA TYR A 361 -14.51 11.62 -0.76
C TYR A 361 -13.64 11.62 0.49
N GLY A 362 -12.87 12.67 0.74
CA GLY A 362 -11.82 12.63 1.75
C GLY A 362 -10.71 11.66 1.38
N ASN A 363 -9.92 11.29 2.37
CA ASN A 363 -8.84 10.32 2.24
C ASN A 363 -9.39 8.89 2.32
N THR A 364 -9.48 8.25 1.17
CA THR A 364 -9.93 6.86 1.00
C THR A 364 -8.77 5.85 0.89
N SER A 365 -7.58 6.20 1.40
CA SER A 365 -6.39 5.35 1.47
C SER A 365 -6.09 4.62 0.15
N ALA A 366 -6.05 3.29 0.11
CA ALA A 366 -5.69 2.52 -1.08
C ALA A 366 -6.69 2.73 -2.24
N ALA A 367 -7.94 3.08 -1.96
CA ALA A 367 -8.95 3.34 -2.98
C ALA A 367 -8.79 4.70 -3.68
N SER A 368 -8.04 5.63 -3.10
CA SER A 368 -7.98 7.02 -3.57
C SER A 368 -7.54 7.20 -5.02
N ILE A 369 -6.49 6.48 -5.43
CA ILE A 369 -5.95 6.53 -6.80
C ILE A 369 -6.90 5.89 -7.80
N PRO A 370 -7.35 4.62 -7.64
CA PRO A 370 -8.24 4.00 -8.62
C PRO A 370 -9.62 4.66 -8.67
N LEU A 371 -10.14 5.20 -7.55
CA LEU A 371 -11.38 5.97 -7.53
C LEU A 371 -11.26 7.25 -8.38
N ALA A 372 -10.21 8.03 -8.17
CA ALA A 372 -9.98 9.27 -8.92
C ALA A 372 -9.66 9.00 -10.40
N LEU A 373 -8.97 7.89 -10.71
CA LEU A 373 -8.73 7.46 -12.08
C LEU A 373 -10.06 7.13 -12.79
N ASP A 374 -10.93 6.34 -12.16
CA ASP A 374 -12.22 5.95 -12.73
C ASP A 374 -13.10 7.16 -13.08
N GLU A 375 -13.20 8.14 -12.17
CA GLU A 375 -13.92 9.39 -12.44
C GLU A 375 -13.29 10.20 -13.59
N ALA A 376 -11.96 10.27 -13.64
CA ALA A 376 -11.26 11.04 -14.67
C ALA A 376 -11.39 10.40 -16.06
N VAL A 377 -11.35 9.07 -16.15
CA VAL A 377 -11.55 8.30 -17.38
C VAL A 377 -13.00 8.40 -17.84
N ARG A 378 -13.98 8.08 -16.97
CA ARG A 378 -15.41 8.15 -17.33
C ARG A 378 -15.87 9.57 -17.62
N GLY A 379 -15.26 10.56 -16.97
CA GLY A 379 -15.48 11.98 -17.24
C GLY A 379 -14.82 12.49 -18.53
N GLY A 380 -14.08 11.65 -19.26
CA GLY A 380 -13.43 12.00 -20.53
C GLY A 380 -12.22 12.92 -20.39
N LYS A 381 -11.69 13.11 -19.18
CA LYS A 381 -10.45 13.88 -18.94
C LYS A 381 -9.24 13.07 -19.40
N VAL A 382 -9.10 11.86 -18.86
CA VAL A 382 -8.04 10.92 -19.24
C VAL A 382 -8.45 10.18 -20.51
N LYS A 383 -7.58 10.15 -21.50
CA LYS A 383 -7.78 9.52 -22.80
C LYS A 383 -6.73 8.44 -23.04
N THR A 384 -7.05 7.51 -23.95
CA THR A 384 -6.09 6.50 -24.40
C THR A 384 -4.82 7.16 -24.93
N GLY A 385 -3.66 6.69 -24.46
CA GLY A 385 -2.35 7.23 -24.77
C GLY A 385 -1.81 8.24 -23.77
N ASP A 386 -2.65 8.81 -22.88
CA ASP A 386 -2.21 9.78 -21.89
C ASP A 386 -1.23 9.15 -20.89
N ILE A 387 -0.19 9.91 -20.52
CA ILE A 387 0.81 9.53 -19.52
C ILE A 387 0.41 10.08 -18.16
N ILE A 388 0.24 9.18 -17.20
CA ILE A 388 -0.16 9.46 -15.83
C ILE A 388 1.02 9.18 -14.90
N ALA A 389 1.45 10.20 -14.17
CA ALA A 389 2.34 10.03 -13.03
C ALA A 389 1.49 9.76 -11.79
N ALA A 390 1.44 8.50 -11.37
CA ALA A 390 0.68 8.07 -10.20
C ALA A 390 1.61 7.85 -8.99
N SER A 391 1.20 8.27 -7.79
CA SER A 391 2.01 8.02 -6.58
C SER A 391 1.17 7.84 -5.33
N GLY A 392 1.47 6.78 -4.56
CA GLY A 392 0.84 6.44 -3.30
C GLY A 392 1.83 6.52 -2.15
N PHE A 393 1.40 7.00 -0.99
CA PHE A 393 2.25 7.21 0.18
C PHE A 393 1.43 7.16 1.47
N GLY A 394 1.93 6.54 2.53
CA GLY A 394 1.17 6.40 3.77
C GLY A 394 1.92 5.69 4.89
N ALA A 395 1.15 5.10 5.81
CA ALA A 395 1.64 4.40 7.01
C ALA A 395 2.69 3.34 6.66
N GLY A 396 3.67 3.14 7.55
CA GLY A 396 4.84 2.29 7.30
C GLY A 396 6.17 2.90 7.76
N LEU A 397 6.61 4.08 7.30
CA LEU A 397 6.05 4.79 6.15
C LEU A 397 6.48 4.12 4.85
N THR A 398 5.55 3.94 3.93
CA THR A 398 5.80 3.39 2.58
C THR A 398 5.30 4.38 1.53
N TRP A 399 5.99 4.42 0.39
CA TRP A 399 5.57 5.17 -0.77
C TRP A 399 6.06 4.51 -2.05
N GLY A 400 5.37 4.80 -3.14
CA GLY A 400 5.79 4.38 -4.46
C GLY A 400 5.11 5.18 -5.55
N SER A 401 5.74 5.22 -6.72
CA SER A 401 5.26 5.93 -7.89
C SER A 401 5.32 5.03 -9.11
N ALA A 402 4.39 5.20 -10.04
CA ALA A 402 4.34 4.51 -11.32
C ALA A 402 4.04 5.54 -12.41
N ILE A 403 4.84 5.50 -13.49
CA ILE A 403 4.56 6.22 -14.72
C ILE A 403 3.82 5.25 -15.62
N VAL A 404 2.53 5.52 -15.84
CA VAL A 404 1.65 4.63 -16.60
C VAL A 404 1.06 5.33 -17.80
N LYS A 405 0.84 4.58 -18.87
CA LYS A 405 0.11 5.00 -20.07
C LYS A 405 -1.27 4.35 -20.03
N TRP A 406 -2.32 5.14 -20.18
CA TRP A 406 -3.70 4.66 -20.15
C TRP A 406 -4.14 4.06 -21.50
N GLY A 407 -4.79 2.90 -21.48
CA GLY A 407 -5.40 2.25 -22.66
C GLY A 407 -4.47 1.36 -23.49
#